data_AF-A0A0B0EC43-F1
#
_entry.id   AF-A0A0B0EC43-F1
#
_cell.length_a   1.000
_cell.length_b   1.000
_cell.length_c   1.000
_cell.angle_alpha   90.00
_cell.angle_beta   90.00
_cell.angle_gamma   90.00
#
_symmetry.space_group_name_H-M   'P 1'
#
loop_
_entity.id
_entity.type
_entity.pdbx_description
1 polymer ?
#
loop_
_entity_poly.entity_id
_entity_poly.type
_entity_poly.pdbx_seq_one_letter_code
_entity_poly.pdbx_strand_id
1 'polypeptide(L)'
;MTQNRKKITRKNGNPFDELRHLLNGFHLENNFESIPFTCGAVGYFAYDLCHFIEKLPDTTIDDIEFPEMCFSFYDTVIAVDHLENKCFLLSVNINQNSQKSTAKRIDHVLKMIRNGSDIPYEEESRFNGSRIKRKIISNFSKENYLKAVERAKQYINAGDIYQVNLSQRFQTQIEASPYDIYKKLREINPASFSSYLRFDNKYVVSSSPERFLSLQNATDSTNKQSGGLVRKIQTKPIKGTRPRGKDEGINKKNAGRVALKRERRRRISNDRGPRTKRSWARM
;
A
#
# COMPACT_ATOMS: atom_id res chain seq x y z
N MET A 1 -5.23 -17.40 8.82
CA MET A 1 -6.07 -17.31 10.04
C MET A 1 -7.12 -16.22 9.82
N THR A 2 -8.37 -16.45 10.20
CA THR A 2 -9.43 -15.43 10.18
C THR A 2 -9.98 -15.23 11.58
N GLN A 3 -10.23 -14.00 11.98
CA GLN A 3 -10.76 -13.66 13.31
C GLN A 3 -11.97 -12.76 13.17
N ASN A 4 -13.05 -13.12 13.86
CA ASN A 4 -14.17 -12.24 14.15
C ASN A 4 -14.24 -12.03 15.67
N ARG A 5 -15.04 -11.06 16.15
CA ARG A 5 -15.16 -10.67 17.57
C ARG A 5 -15.39 -11.82 18.56
N LYS A 6 -15.79 -13.01 18.09
CA LYS A 6 -16.12 -14.17 18.92
C LYS A 6 -15.33 -15.44 18.61
N LYS A 7 -14.57 -15.51 17.50
CA LYS A 7 -13.98 -16.78 17.03
C LYS A 7 -12.77 -16.55 16.14
N ILE A 8 -11.73 -17.36 16.37
CA ILE A 8 -10.59 -17.52 15.48
C ILE A 8 -10.80 -18.82 14.69
N THR A 9 -10.63 -18.74 13.37
CA THR A 9 -10.67 -19.90 12.48
C THR A 9 -9.32 -20.04 11.79
N ARG A 10 -8.78 -21.26 11.82
CA ARG A 10 -7.54 -21.61 11.12
C ARG A 10 -7.91 -22.50 9.94
N LYS A 11 -7.37 -22.18 8.78
CA LYS A 11 -7.51 -22.91 7.53
C LYS A 11 -6.15 -22.97 6.87
N ASN A 12 -5.88 -24.07 6.19
CA ASN A 12 -4.70 -24.26 5.37
C ASN A 12 -5.10 -24.07 3.90
N GLY A 13 -4.21 -23.50 3.08
CA GLY A 13 -4.45 -23.28 1.66
C GLY A 13 -3.87 -21.96 1.17
N ASN A 14 -4.18 -21.62 -0.08
CA ASN A 14 -3.73 -20.37 -0.69
C ASN A 14 -4.48 -19.17 -0.07
N PRO A 15 -3.77 -18.19 0.51
CA PRO A 15 -4.39 -17.06 1.19
C PRO A 15 -5.19 -16.15 0.23
N PHE A 16 -4.87 -16.12 -1.07
CA PHE A 16 -5.66 -15.39 -2.07
C PHE A 16 -7.05 -15.99 -2.27
N ASP A 17 -7.18 -17.32 -2.20
CA ASP A 17 -8.47 -17.99 -2.36
C ASP A 17 -9.38 -17.73 -1.16
N GLU A 18 -8.83 -17.75 0.05
CA GLU A 18 -9.58 -17.38 1.26
C GLU A 18 -9.98 -15.90 1.23
N LEU A 19 -9.08 -14.99 0.83
CA LEU A 19 -9.43 -13.58 0.68
C LEU A 19 -10.55 -13.37 -0.35
N ARG A 20 -10.48 -14.05 -1.51
CA ARG A 20 -11.52 -14.02 -2.53
C ARG A 20 -12.85 -14.52 -1.98
N HIS A 21 -12.84 -15.64 -1.26
CA HIS A 21 -14.04 -16.20 -0.64
C HIS A 21 -14.67 -15.22 0.34
N LEU A 22 -13.86 -14.59 1.20
CA LEU A 22 -14.35 -13.59 2.14
C LEU A 22 -14.91 -12.36 1.42
N LEU A 23 -14.21 -11.84 0.40
CA LEU A 23 -14.66 -10.67 -0.38
C LEU A 23 -15.96 -10.90 -1.14
N ASN A 24 -16.25 -12.13 -1.57
CA ASN A 24 -17.53 -12.47 -2.20
C ASN A 24 -18.73 -12.28 -1.25
N GLY A 25 -18.49 -12.24 0.07
CA GLY A 25 -19.52 -11.88 1.04
C GLY A 25 -19.78 -10.37 1.14
N PHE A 26 -18.99 -9.54 0.47
CA PHE A 26 -19.00 -8.07 0.56
C PHE A 26 -19.45 -7.48 -0.78
N HIS A 27 -20.72 -7.69 -1.12
CA HIS A 27 -21.33 -7.12 -2.32
C HIS A 27 -22.22 -5.92 -1.96
N LEU A 28 -21.99 -4.81 -2.65
CA LEU A 28 -22.86 -3.64 -2.63
C LEU A 28 -23.64 -3.59 -3.93
N GLU A 29 -24.96 -3.50 -3.84
CA GLU A 29 -25.84 -3.34 -4.99
C GLU A 29 -25.79 -1.90 -5.53
N ASN A 30 -25.57 -0.91 -4.64
CA ASN A 30 -25.54 0.51 -4.98
C ASN A 30 -24.14 1.09 -4.74
N ASN A 31 -23.53 1.62 -5.80
CA ASN A 31 -22.31 2.41 -5.71
C ASN A 31 -22.65 3.88 -5.43
N PHE A 32 -21.99 4.46 -4.44
CA PHE A 32 -21.99 5.90 -4.25
C PHE A 32 -20.89 6.49 -5.13
N GLU A 33 -21.25 7.05 -6.30
CA GLU A 33 -20.28 7.50 -7.30
C GLU A 33 -19.25 8.51 -6.75
N SER A 34 -19.64 9.33 -5.77
CA SER A 34 -18.77 10.33 -5.16
C SER A 34 -17.80 9.79 -4.11
N ILE A 35 -17.98 8.55 -3.62
CA ILE A 35 -17.18 7.99 -2.52
C ILE A 35 -16.44 6.73 -3.01
N PRO A 36 -15.12 6.82 -3.27
CA PRO A 36 -14.36 5.72 -3.89
C PRO A 36 -14.28 4.43 -3.05
N PHE A 37 -14.50 4.51 -1.74
CA PHE A 37 -14.49 3.35 -0.83
C PHE A 37 -15.61 3.47 0.20
N THR A 38 -16.57 2.54 0.14
CA THR A 38 -17.81 2.58 0.91
C THR A 38 -17.88 1.47 1.97
N CYS A 39 -17.36 0.29 1.65
CA CYS A 39 -17.10 -0.81 2.58
C CYS A 39 -16.12 -1.80 1.94
N GLY A 40 -15.60 -2.75 2.73
CA GLY A 40 -14.76 -3.83 2.21
C GLY A 40 -13.52 -4.08 3.05
N ALA A 41 -12.53 -4.70 2.45
CA ALA A 41 -11.29 -5.06 3.12
C ALA A 41 -10.23 -3.96 2.98
N VAL A 42 -9.61 -3.57 4.10
CA VAL A 42 -8.41 -2.72 4.12
C VAL A 42 -7.30 -3.48 4.84
N GLY A 43 -6.12 -3.50 4.24
CA GLY A 43 -5.05 -4.39 4.69
C GLY A 43 -3.77 -4.20 3.90
N TYR A 44 -2.90 -5.19 3.99
CA TYR A 44 -1.68 -5.26 3.20
C TYR A 44 -1.42 -6.68 2.67
N PHE A 45 -0.66 -6.72 1.60
CA PHE A 45 0.04 -7.90 1.10
C PHE A 45 1.53 -7.69 1.34
N ALA A 46 2.18 -8.61 2.04
CA ALA A 46 3.63 -8.60 2.20
C ALA A 46 4.31 -9.04 0.91
N TYR A 47 5.61 -8.79 0.81
CA TYR A 47 6.40 -9.15 -0.37
C TYR A 47 6.45 -10.68 -0.55
N ASP A 48 6.62 -11.43 0.54
CA ASP A 48 6.81 -12.89 0.52
C ASP A 48 5.56 -13.67 0.11
N LEU A 49 4.41 -12.99 0.00
CA LEU A 49 3.21 -13.54 -0.63
C LEU A 49 3.46 -13.95 -2.11
N CYS A 50 4.54 -13.46 -2.73
CA CYS A 50 4.98 -13.89 -4.05
C CYS A 50 5.26 -15.40 -4.13
N HIS A 51 5.64 -16.08 -3.04
CA HIS A 51 5.88 -17.53 -3.02
C HIS A 51 4.60 -18.37 -3.29
N PHE A 52 3.42 -17.75 -3.18
CA PHE A 52 2.14 -18.37 -3.58
C PHE A 52 1.82 -18.21 -5.06
N ILE A 53 2.59 -17.40 -5.79
CA ILE A 53 2.37 -17.08 -7.20
C ILE A 53 3.53 -17.59 -8.06
N GLU A 54 4.76 -17.50 -7.57
CA GLU A 54 6.00 -17.84 -8.27
C GLU A 54 6.84 -18.84 -7.47
N LYS A 55 7.62 -19.66 -8.18
CA LYS A 55 8.59 -20.57 -7.58
C LYS A 55 9.92 -19.87 -7.40
N LEU A 56 10.14 -19.31 -6.22
CA LEU A 56 11.37 -18.63 -5.83
C LEU A 56 12.07 -19.38 -4.69
N PRO A 57 13.40 -19.36 -4.63
CA PRO A 57 14.12 -19.93 -3.49
C PRO A 57 13.79 -19.17 -2.20
N ASP A 58 13.52 -19.94 -1.16
CA ASP A 58 13.23 -19.44 0.18
C ASP A 58 14.50 -19.56 1.03
N THR A 59 15.34 -18.53 0.94
CA THR A 59 16.69 -18.52 1.54
C THR A 59 16.86 -17.46 2.62
N THR A 60 15.84 -16.61 2.81
CA THR A 60 15.87 -15.49 3.74
C THR A 60 15.33 -15.89 5.11
N ILE A 61 15.84 -15.24 6.15
CA ILE A 61 15.36 -15.43 7.52
C ILE A 61 14.16 -14.49 7.73
N ASP A 62 13.01 -15.02 8.13
CA ASP A 62 11.89 -14.20 8.62
C ASP A 62 12.16 -13.76 10.06
N ASP A 63 12.69 -12.54 10.20
CA ASP A 63 13.04 -11.93 11.48
C ASP A 63 12.07 -10.83 11.92
N ILE A 64 11.02 -10.57 11.13
CA ILE A 64 9.97 -9.58 11.44
C ILE A 64 8.70 -10.28 11.94
N GLU A 65 8.47 -11.53 11.51
CA GLU A 65 7.29 -12.33 11.85
C GLU A 65 5.98 -11.59 11.50
N PHE A 66 5.97 -10.84 10.40
CA PHE A 66 4.75 -10.21 9.89
C PHE A 66 3.98 -11.22 9.03
N PRO A 67 2.65 -11.35 9.21
CA PRO A 67 1.85 -12.18 8.31
C PRO A 67 2.05 -11.79 6.84
N GLU A 68 2.03 -12.76 5.93
CA GLU A 68 2.19 -12.50 4.49
C GLU A 68 1.02 -11.68 3.92
N MET A 69 -0.12 -11.69 4.61
CA MET A 69 -1.19 -10.73 4.42
C MET A 69 -2.05 -10.57 5.67
N CYS A 70 -2.59 -9.36 5.86
CA CYS A 70 -3.55 -9.09 6.92
C CYS A 70 -4.58 -8.06 6.45
N PHE A 71 -5.87 -8.40 6.60
CA PHE A 71 -6.99 -7.56 6.18
C PHE A 71 -8.03 -7.46 7.28
N SER A 72 -8.48 -6.23 7.51
CA SER A 72 -9.65 -5.92 8.33
C SER A 72 -10.81 -5.58 7.40
N PHE A 73 -11.99 -6.09 7.73
CA PHE A 73 -13.19 -5.91 6.93
C PHE A 73 -14.11 -4.89 7.59
N TYR A 74 -14.40 -3.80 6.86
CA TYR A 74 -15.09 -2.63 7.35
C TYR A 74 -16.47 -2.54 6.73
N ASP A 75 -17.47 -2.49 7.60
CA ASP A 75 -18.89 -2.29 7.27
C ASP A 75 -19.37 -0.87 7.54
N THR A 76 -18.50 -0.03 8.10
CA THR A 76 -18.80 1.35 8.48
C THR A 76 -17.59 2.20 8.16
N VAL A 77 -17.79 3.29 7.41
CA VAL A 77 -16.72 4.14 6.88
C VAL A 77 -17.07 5.61 7.13
N ILE A 78 -16.09 6.38 7.58
CA ILE A 78 -16.13 7.84 7.56
C ILE A 78 -15.29 8.29 6.36
N ALA A 79 -15.92 8.92 5.37
CA ALA A 79 -15.25 9.49 4.21
C ALA A 79 -15.24 11.02 4.33
N VAL A 80 -14.07 11.63 4.16
CA VAL A 80 -13.90 13.08 4.23
C VAL A 80 -13.51 13.59 2.85
N ASP A 81 -14.37 14.41 2.27
CA ASP A 81 -14.09 15.16 1.07
C ASP A 81 -13.48 16.51 1.46
N HIS A 82 -12.18 16.64 1.26
CA HIS A 82 -11.46 17.87 1.55
C HIS A 82 -11.68 18.98 0.51
N LEU A 83 -12.14 18.67 -0.69
CA LEU A 83 -12.41 19.67 -1.74
C LEU A 83 -13.75 20.36 -1.48
N GLU A 84 -14.79 19.57 -1.17
CA GLU A 84 -16.12 20.11 -0.86
C GLU A 84 -16.33 20.39 0.64
N ASN A 85 -15.34 20.08 1.47
CA ASN A 85 -15.42 20.17 2.93
C ASN A 85 -16.63 19.39 3.52
N LYS A 86 -16.87 18.18 2.99
CA LYS A 86 -17.98 17.30 3.40
C LYS A 86 -17.46 16.07 4.13
N CYS A 87 -18.26 15.59 5.08
CA CYS A 87 -18.00 14.34 5.78
C CYS A 87 -19.21 13.42 5.62
N PHE A 88 -18.95 12.18 5.21
CA PHE A 88 -19.95 11.15 4.99
C PHE A 88 -19.73 10.02 6.00
N LEU A 89 -20.78 9.57 6.66
CA LEU A 89 -20.78 8.37 7.49
C LEU A 89 -21.65 7.32 6.83
N LEU A 90 -21.01 6.26 6.35
CA LEU A 90 -21.67 5.15 5.66
C LEU A 90 -21.65 3.91 6.54
N SER A 91 -22.75 3.15 6.54
CA SER A 91 -22.81 1.84 7.16
C SER A 91 -23.59 0.88 6.30
N VAL A 92 -23.03 -0.30 6.06
CA VAL A 92 -23.51 -1.30 5.09
C VAL A 92 -23.82 -2.61 5.81
N ASN A 93 -24.96 -3.21 5.49
CA ASN A 93 -25.25 -4.58 5.93
C ASN A 93 -24.66 -5.58 4.95
N ILE A 94 -23.50 -6.12 5.34
CA ILE A 94 -22.71 -7.06 4.54
C ILE A 94 -23.32 -8.45 4.52
N ASN A 95 -24.08 -8.80 5.56
CA ASN A 95 -24.87 -10.01 5.60
C ASN A 95 -26.36 -9.62 5.52
N GLN A 96 -27.03 -9.95 4.42
CA GLN A 96 -28.45 -9.67 4.23
C GLN A 96 -29.33 -10.33 5.31
N ASN A 97 -28.86 -11.44 5.91
CA ASN A 97 -29.55 -12.14 7.00
C ASN A 97 -29.26 -11.54 8.39
N SER A 98 -28.39 -10.53 8.49
CA SER A 98 -28.09 -9.86 9.76
C SER A 98 -29.15 -8.81 10.08
N GLN A 99 -29.94 -9.05 11.13
CA GLN A 99 -30.86 -8.06 11.71
C GLN A 99 -30.16 -6.85 12.38
N LYS A 100 -28.83 -6.74 12.32
CA LYS A 100 -28.12 -5.57 12.84
C LYS A 100 -28.50 -4.35 12.02
N SER A 101 -29.15 -3.39 12.68
CA SER A 101 -29.54 -2.13 12.07
C SER A 101 -28.30 -1.28 11.78
N THR A 102 -28.12 -0.90 10.51
CA THR A 102 -27.15 0.13 10.07
C THR A 102 -27.33 1.42 10.87
N ALA A 103 -28.57 1.82 11.17
CA ALA A 103 -28.88 3.01 11.96
C ALA A 103 -28.25 2.95 13.35
N LYS A 104 -28.32 1.81 14.05
CA LYS A 104 -27.68 1.67 15.37
C LYS A 104 -26.15 1.84 15.32
N ARG A 105 -25.49 1.36 14.25
CA ARG A 105 -24.04 1.57 14.06
C ARG A 105 -23.73 3.04 13.78
N ILE A 106 -24.53 3.68 12.92
CA ILE A 106 -24.42 5.11 12.63
C ILE A 106 -24.58 5.91 13.93
N ASP A 107 -25.63 5.67 14.70
CA ASP A 107 -25.88 6.34 15.98
C ASP A 107 -24.73 6.14 16.96
N HIS A 108 -24.17 4.93 17.04
CA HIS A 108 -23.02 4.65 17.89
C HIS A 108 -21.80 5.47 17.47
N VAL A 109 -21.49 5.53 16.18
CA VAL A 109 -20.37 6.32 15.66
C VAL A 109 -20.62 7.82 15.86
N LEU A 110 -21.83 8.31 15.61
CA LEU A 110 -22.20 9.71 15.87
C LEU A 110 -22.06 10.06 17.35
N LYS A 111 -22.44 9.16 18.26
CA LYS A 111 -22.20 9.36 19.71
C LYS A 111 -20.71 9.45 20.02
N MET A 112 -19.87 8.58 19.47
CA MET A 112 -18.41 8.65 19.66
C MET A 112 -17.83 9.97 19.13
N ILE A 113 -18.33 10.47 17.99
CA ILE A 113 -17.89 11.75 17.41
C ILE A 113 -18.35 12.93 18.28
N ARG A 114 -19.63 12.94 18.69
CA ARG A 114 -20.26 14.06 19.42
C ARG A 114 -19.78 14.20 20.85
N ASN A 115 -19.61 13.07 21.54
CA ASN A 115 -19.19 13.09 22.94
C ASN A 115 -17.71 13.50 23.07
N GLY A 116 -17.01 13.69 21.95
CA GLY A 116 -15.57 13.53 21.91
C GLY A 116 -15.22 12.09 22.26
N SER A 117 -14.01 11.69 21.92
CA SER A 117 -13.45 10.54 22.59
C SER A 117 -13.06 10.96 24.02
N ASP A 118 -13.50 10.24 25.05
CA ASP A 118 -12.85 10.25 26.38
C ASP A 118 -11.40 9.74 26.30
N ILE A 119 -11.01 9.21 25.13
CA ILE A 119 -9.62 9.06 24.74
C ILE A 119 -9.05 10.47 24.74
N PRO A 120 -8.12 10.81 25.65
CA PRO A 120 -7.47 12.10 25.63
C PRO A 120 -7.02 12.35 24.20
N TYR A 121 -7.51 13.43 23.59
CA TYR A 121 -6.77 14.02 22.50
C TYR A 121 -5.40 14.32 23.13
N GLU A 122 -4.40 13.47 22.89
CA GLU A 122 -3.03 13.75 23.30
C GLU A 122 -2.57 14.93 22.43
N GLU A 123 -3.02 16.11 22.85
CA GLU A 123 -2.78 17.42 22.23
C GLU A 123 -1.30 17.80 22.34
N GLU A 124 -0.53 17.07 23.15
CA GLU A 124 0.89 17.22 23.28
C GLU A 124 1.61 15.96 22.81
N SER A 125 2.16 16.06 21.60
CA SER A 125 3.32 15.28 21.21
C SER A 125 4.36 15.33 22.34
N ARG A 126 4.52 14.24 23.11
CA ARG A 126 5.70 14.03 23.99
C ARG A 126 7.00 13.97 23.18
N PHE A 127 6.89 13.94 21.86
CA PHE A 127 8.01 14.01 20.95
C PHE A 127 8.49 15.46 20.79
N ASN A 128 9.33 15.93 21.70
CA ASN A 128 9.94 17.27 21.65
C ASN A 128 10.98 17.45 20.53
N GLY A 129 10.85 16.73 19.42
CA GLY A 129 11.88 16.68 18.37
C GLY A 129 13.25 16.23 18.89
N SER A 130 13.29 15.59 20.07
CA SER A 130 14.50 15.00 20.63
C SER A 130 15.11 14.15 19.53
N ARG A 131 16.32 14.53 19.09
CA ARG A 131 17.16 13.73 18.19
C ARG A 131 16.95 12.27 18.53
N ILE A 132 16.70 11.41 17.53
CA ILE A 132 16.66 9.95 17.74
C ILE A 132 17.95 9.59 18.49
N LYS A 133 17.87 9.43 19.82
CA LYS A 133 19.04 9.18 20.66
C LYS A 133 19.56 7.76 20.41
N ARG A 134 18.71 6.92 19.83
CA ARG A 134 18.94 5.51 19.59
C ARG A 134 19.56 5.27 18.22
N LYS A 135 20.50 4.32 18.20
CA LYS A 135 21.24 3.96 17.00
C LYS A 135 20.30 3.36 15.95
N ILE A 136 20.35 3.89 14.73
CA ILE A 136 19.73 3.24 13.56
C ILE A 136 20.63 2.07 13.16
N ILE A 137 20.06 0.88 13.07
CA ILE A 137 20.73 -0.36 12.72
C ILE A 137 20.28 -0.77 11.32
N SER A 138 21.21 -1.16 10.46
CA SER A 138 20.90 -1.78 9.17
C SER A 138 20.99 -3.29 9.29
N ASN A 139 20.09 -4.03 8.65
CA ASN A 139 20.22 -5.49 8.48
C ASN A 139 21.32 -5.85 7.46
N PHE A 140 21.88 -4.86 6.75
CA PHE A 140 22.84 -5.08 5.68
C PHE A 140 24.06 -4.17 5.84
N SER A 141 25.25 -4.76 5.94
CA SER A 141 26.49 -3.98 6.06
C SER A 141 26.78 -3.24 4.75
N LYS A 142 27.43 -2.07 4.85
CA LYS A 142 27.82 -1.28 3.67
C LYS A 142 28.67 -2.10 2.69
N GLU A 143 29.63 -2.87 3.22
CA GLU A 143 30.50 -3.72 2.41
C GLU A 143 29.71 -4.79 1.66
N ASN A 144 28.79 -5.49 2.33
CA ASN A 144 27.97 -6.53 1.70
C ASN A 144 26.99 -5.92 0.68
N TYR A 145 26.45 -4.73 0.95
CA TYR A 145 25.63 -4.01 -0.02
C TYR A 145 26.41 -3.69 -1.30
N LEU A 146 27.66 -3.21 -1.19
CA LEU A 146 28.50 -2.93 -2.35
C LEU A 146 28.84 -4.21 -3.12
N LYS A 147 29.14 -5.32 -2.43
CA LYS A 147 29.33 -6.63 -3.06
C LYS A 147 28.08 -7.09 -3.82
N ALA A 148 26.88 -6.91 -3.25
CA ALA A 148 25.63 -7.22 -3.92
C ALA A 148 25.39 -6.36 -5.16
N VAL A 149 25.76 -5.07 -5.13
CA VAL A 149 25.71 -4.19 -6.30
C VAL A 149 26.65 -4.66 -7.41
N GLU A 150 27.89 -5.03 -7.08
CA GLU A 150 28.83 -5.54 -8.08
C GLU A 150 28.36 -6.87 -8.67
N ARG A 151 27.84 -7.77 -7.84
CA ARG A 151 27.21 -9.01 -8.31
C ARG A 151 26.06 -8.70 -9.28
N ALA A 152 25.14 -7.81 -8.91
CA ALA A 152 24.04 -7.41 -9.80
C ALA A 152 24.52 -6.88 -11.16
N LYS A 153 25.60 -6.09 -11.20
CA LYS A 153 26.21 -5.63 -12.46
C LYS A 153 26.77 -6.78 -13.29
N GLN A 154 27.37 -7.78 -12.67
CA GLN A 154 27.85 -8.98 -13.37
C GLN A 154 26.69 -9.72 -14.05
N TYR A 155 25.57 -9.95 -13.34
CA TYR A 155 24.37 -10.55 -13.94
C TYR A 155 23.78 -9.70 -15.09
N ILE A 156 23.81 -8.36 -14.96
CA ILE A 156 23.38 -7.47 -16.05
C ILE A 156 24.28 -7.62 -17.28
N ASN A 157 25.60 -7.66 -17.07
CA ASN A 157 26.57 -7.81 -18.18
C ASN A 157 26.51 -9.20 -18.83
N ALA A 158 26.23 -10.24 -18.05
CA ALA A 158 25.99 -11.59 -18.55
C ALA A 158 24.67 -11.73 -19.33
N GLY A 159 23.76 -10.77 -19.15
CA GLY A 159 22.45 -10.75 -19.83
C GLY A 159 21.34 -11.49 -19.08
N ASP A 160 21.56 -11.86 -17.82
CA ASP A 160 20.58 -12.59 -17.00
C ASP A 160 19.42 -11.69 -16.56
N ILE A 161 19.71 -10.42 -16.27
CA ILE A 161 18.71 -9.42 -15.84
C ILE A 161 18.97 -8.06 -16.48
N TYR A 162 17.93 -7.24 -16.64
CA TYR A 162 18.09 -5.85 -17.10
C TYR A 162 18.23 -4.84 -15.96
N GLN A 163 17.57 -5.12 -14.83
CA GLN A 163 17.54 -4.29 -13.64
C GLN A 163 17.15 -5.17 -12.46
N VAL A 164 17.73 -4.89 -11.29
CA VAL A 164 17.29 -5.42 -10.00
C VAL A 164 17.16 -4.26 -9.02
N ASN A 165 16.18 -4.36 -8.11
CA ASN A 165 16.01 -3.42 -7.02
C ASN A 165 16.55 -4.07 -5.75
N LEU A 166 17.75 -3.67 -5.32
CA LEU A 166 18.32 -4.08 -4.04
C LEU A 166 17.72 -3.20 -2.93
N SER A 167 17.33 -3.82 -1.82
CA SER A 167 16.80 -3.15 -0.63
C SER A 167 17.61 -3.52 0.61
N GLN A 168 17.52 -2.68 1.62
CA GLN A 168 18.01 -2.95 2.97
C GLN A 168 17.02 -2.37 3.97
N ARG A 169 16.94 -2.96 5.15
CA ARG A 169 16.05 -2.54 6.22
C ARG A 169 16.84 -1.77 7.26
N PHE A 170 16.31 -0.61 7.63
CA PHE A 170 16.78 0.17 8.77
C PHE A 170 15.78 0.02 9.92
N GLN A 171 16.31 -0.15 11.13
CA GLN A 171 15.53 -0.30 12.34
C GLN A 171 16.07 0.60 13.44
N THR A 172 15.17 1.11 14.27
CA THR A 172 15.51 1.85 15.48
C THR A 172 14.36 1.69 16.46
N GLN A 173 14.64 1.87 17.74
CA GLN A 173 13.60 1.93 18.74
C GLN A 173 12.99 3.32 18.80
N ILE A 174 11.67 3.35 18.75
CA ILE A 174 10.87 4.58 18.79
C ILE A 174 10.35 4.83 20.20
N GLU A 175 10.30 6.11 20.58
CA GLU A 175 9.68 6.59 21.83
C GLU A 175 8.40 7.39 21.56
N ALA A 176 8.10 7.65 20.28
CA ALA A 176 6.88 8.29 19.82
C ALA A 176 5.79 7.25 19.57
N SER A 177 4.53 7.66 19.70
CA SER A 177 3.40 6.83 19.28
C SER A 177 3.45 6.60 17.76
N PRO A 178 3.00 5.44 17.25
CA PRO A 178 2.88 5.22 15.81
C PRO A 178 2.04 6.29 15.08
N TYR A 179 1.05 6.86 15.78
CA TYR A 179 0.21 7.92 15.24
C TYR A 179 0.96 9.25 15.09
N ASP A 180 1.81 9.62 16.04
CA ASP A 180 2.65 10.81 15.92
C ASP A 180 3.66 10.69 14.78
N ILE A 181 4.23 9.50 14.60
CA ILE A 181 5.09 9.19 13.45
C ILE A 181 4.31 9.40 12.15
N TYR A 182 3.07 8.91 12.07
CA TYR A 182 2.23 9.10 10.89
C TYR A 182 1.91 10.58 10.61
N LYS A 183 1.51 11.35 11.63
CA LYS A 183 1.26 12.80 11.51
C LYS A 183 2.50 13.50 10.95
N LYS A 184 3.67 13.26 11.55
CA LYS A 184 4.93 13.88 11.12
C LYS A 184 5.32 13.45 9.71
N LEU A 185 5.12 12.19 9.36
CA LEU A 185 5.40 11.67 8.02
C LEU A 185 4.52 12.36 6.96
N ARG A 186 3.23 12.58 7.26
CA ARG A 186 2.28 13.25 6.36
C ARG A 186 2.60 14.74 6.17
N GLU A 187 3.11 15.40 7.22
CA GLU A 187 3.60 16.79 7.13
C GLU A 187 4.83 16.90 6.22
N ILE A 188 5.81 16.01 6.39
CA ILE A 188 7.10 16.07 5.67
C ILE A 188 6.96 15.59 4.22
N ASN A 189 6.18 14.52 4.01
CA ASN A 189 5.98 13.90 2.71
C ASN A 189 4.48 13.67 2.48
N PRO A 190 3.73 14.68 2.01
CA PRO A 190 2.33 14.51 1.66
C PRO A 190 2.23 13.69 0.36
N ALA A 191 2.09 12.37 0.49
CA ALA A 191 1.98 11.46 -0.64
C ALA A 191 0.54 11.03 -0.91
N SER A 192 0.24 10.75 -2.18
CA SER A 192 -1.11 10.39 -2.65
C SER A 192 -1.68 9.10 -2.05
N PHE A 193 -0.83 8.19 -1.55
CA PHE A 193 -1.24 6.89 -1.01
C PHE A 193 -0.71 6.71 0.41
N SER A 194 -1.10 7.61 1.31
CA SER A 194 -0.78 7.55 2.73
C SER A 194 -1.75 6.62 3.48
N SER A 195 -1.26 5.87 4.47
CA SER A 195 -2.09 5.03 5.32
C SER A 195 -1.52 4.88 6.73
N TYR A 196 -2.43 4.72 7.68
CA TYR A 196 -2.14 4.30 9.05
C TYR A 196 -3.01 3.09 9.35
N LEU A 197 -2.40 1.91 9.42
CA LEU A 197 -3.10 0.66 9.68
C LEU A 197 -2.59 0.07 10.99
N ARG A 198 -3.52 -0.34 11.86
CA ARG A 198 -3.23 -1.01 13.13
C ARG A 198 -3.79 -2.42 13.10
N PHE A 199 -2.93 -3.40 13.37
CA PHE A 199 -3.26 -4.82 13.49
C PHE A 199 -2.76 -5.31 14.85
N ASP A 200 -3.61 -5.25 15.87
CA ASP A 200 -3.27 -5.55 17.27
C ASP A 200 -2.06 -4.74 17.77
N ASN A 201 -0.89 -5.39 17.89
CA ASN A 201 0.39 -4.82 18.32
C ASN A 201 1.33 -4.46 17.15
N LYS A 202 0.89 -4.64 15.90
CA LYS A 202 1.63 -4.34 14.68
C LYS A 202 1.01 -3.15 13.95
N TYR A 203 1.85 -2.32 13.35
CA TYR A 203 1.43 -1.08 12.72
C TYR A 203 2.07 -0.94 11.34
N VAL A 204 1.30 -0.49 10.36
CA VAL A 204 1.81 -0.05 9.05
C VAL A 204 1.57 1.44 8.95
N VAL A 205 2.66 2.20 8.95
CA VAL A 205 2.67 3.65 8.79
C VAL A 205 3.33 3.97 7.46
N SER A 206 2.55 4.46 6.49
CA SER A 206 3.00 4.60 5.12
C SER A 206 2.64 5.96 4.53
N SER A 207 3.57 6.51 3.74
CA SER A 207 3.36 7.64 2.85
C SER A 207 3.91 7.26 1.47
N SER A 208 3.15 6.43 0.75
CA SER A 208 3.58 5.89 -0.54
C SER A 208 3.30 6.89 -1.68
N PRO A 209 4.29 7.18 -2.53
CA PRO A 209 4.10 8.02 -3.71
C PRO A 209 3.55 7.23 -4.93
N GLU A 210 3.59 5.90 -4.89
CA GLU A 210 3.37 5.06 -6.07
C GLU A 210 2.14 4.17 -5.92
N ARG A 211 1.31 4.16 -6.96
CA ARG A 211 0.17 3.25 -7.08
C ARG A 211 0.65 1.94 -7.69
N PHE A 212 0.50 0.86 -6.92
CA PHE A 212 0.72 -0.48 -7.44
C PHE A 212 -0.35 -0.85 -8.47
N LEU A 213 -1.61 -0.97 -8.04
CA LEU A 213 -2.75 -1.32 -8.87
C LEU A 213 -3.98 -0.53 -8.44
N SER A 214 -4.83 -0.18 -9.39
CA SER A 214 -6.19 0.31 -9.18
C SER A 214 -7.11 -0.44 -10.13
N LEU A 215 -8.18 -1.00 -9.60
CA LEU A 215 -9.22 -1.65 -10.38
C LEU A 215 -10.54 -0.95 -10.08
N GLN A 216 -11.23 -0.51 -11.13
CA GLN A 216 -12.52 0.16 -11.04
C GLN A 216 -13.44 -0.40 -12.10
N ASN A 217 -14.72 -0.51 -11.79
CA ASN A 217 -15.73 -0.74 -12.81
C ASN A 217 -16.10 0.62 -13.43
N ALA A 218 -16.15 0.70 -14.75
CA ALA A 218 -16.51 1.90 -15.49
C ALA A 218 -17.57 1.56 -16.53
N THR A 219 -18.41 2.52 -16.91
CA THR A 219 -19.34 2.36 -18.02
C THR A 219 -18.60 2.50 -19.34
N ASP A 220 -18.86 1.61 -20.30
CA ASP A 220 -18.31 1.74 -21.64
C ASP A 220 -18.96 2.94 -22.37
N SER A 221 -18.24 4.06 -22.42
CA SER A 221 -18.68 5.25 -23.14
C SER A 221 -18.47 5.16 -24.66
N THR A 222 -17.79 4.13 -25.14
CA THR A 222 -17.48 3.93 -26.56
C THR A 222 -18.50 3.05 -27.28
N ASN A 223 -19.28 2.25 -26.54
CA ASN A 223 -20.26 1.33 -27.10
C ASN A 223 -21.68 1.69 -26.63
N LYS A 224 -22.28 2.73 -27.24
CA LYS A 224 -23.61 3.27 -26.88
C LYS A 224 -24.76 2.25 -26.89
N GLN A 225 -24.59 1.08 -27.52
CA GLN A 225 -25.63 0.05 -27.63
C GLN A 225 -25.55 -1.04 -26.55
N SER A 226 -24.51 -1.05 -25.72
CA SER A 226 -24.42 -1.97 -24.58
C SER A 226 -23.79 -1.19 -23.44
N GLY A 227 -24.61 -0.58 -22.58
CA GLY A 227 -24.19 0.09 -21.35
C GLY A 227 -23.59 -0.88 -20.32
N GLY A 228 -22.67 -1.73 -20.76
CA GLY A 228 -22.00 -2.74 -19.97
C GLY A 228 -20.95 -2.11 -19.07
N LEU A 229 -20.86 -2.65 -17.85
CA LEU A 229 -19.74 -2.39 -16.96
C LEU A 229 -18.47 -3.02 -17.53
N VAL A 230 -17.45 -2.21 -17.80
CA VAL A 230 -16.10 -2.66 -18.14
C VAL A 230 -15.17 -2.51 -16.94
N ARG A 231 -14.30 -3.50 -16.73
CA ARG A 231 -13.27 -3.45 -15.68
C ARG A 231 -12.08 -2.65 -16.19
N LYS A 232 -11.80 -1.51 -15.56
CA LYS A 232 -10.63 -0.67 -15.82
C LYS A 232 -9.54 -0.95 -14.80
N ILE A 233 -8.39 -1.39 -15.28
CA ILE A 233 -7.20 -1.67 -14.47
C ILE A 233 -6.12 -0.66 -14.80
N GLN A 234 -5.49 -0.07 -13.77
CA GLN A 234 -4.42 0.92 -13.93
C GLN A 234 -3.27 0.65 -12.94
N THR A 235 -2.05 0.75 -13.45
CA THR A 235 -0.82 0.90 -12.67
C THR A 235 -0.15 2.24 -13.03
N LYS A 236 0.60 2.85 -12.12
CA LYS A 236 1.34 4.10 -12.37
C LYS A 236 2.80 3.96 -11.96
N PRO A 237 3.61 3.16 -12.71
CA PRO A 237 4.98 2.91 -12.34
C PRO A 237 5.84 4.18 -12.36
N ILE A 238 6.60 4.40 -11.30
CA ILE A 238 7.56 5.51 -11.18
C ILE A 238 8.92 5.01 -11.62
N LYS A 239 9.58 5.79 -12.49
CA LYS A 239 10.93 5.48 -12.97
C LYS A 239 11.77 6.73 -13.02
N GLY A 240 12.73 6.81 -12.11
CA GLY A 240 13.65 7.93 -11.95
C GLY A 240 13.12 8.97 -10.97
N THR A 241 13.96 9.34 -10.00
CA THR A 241 13.68 10.37 -9.00
C THR A 241 14.79 11.40 -9.03
N ARG A 242 14.44 12.68 -8.82
CA ARG A 242 15.40 13.76 -8.61
C ARG A 242 14.95 14.61 -7.43
N PRO A 243 15.89 15.18 -6.65
CA PRO A 243 15.55 16.19 -5.65
C PRO A 243 14.84 17.38 -6.30
N ARG A 244 13.89 17.98 -5.57
CA ARG A 244 13.29 19.26 -5.95
C ARG A 244 14.39 20.31 -6.09
N GLY A 245 14.32 21.13 -7.13
CA GLY A 245 15.25 22.27 -7.26
C GLY A 245 15.02 23.30 -6.16
N LYS A 246 16.09 23.99 -5.74
CA LYS A 246 16.00 25.08 -4.75
C LYS A 246 15.24 26.31 -5.26
N ASP A 247 15.14 26.44 -6.59
CA ASP A 247 14.37 27.45 -7.30
C ASP A 247 13.68 26.84 -8.53
N GLU A 248 12.82 27.61 -9.18
CA GLU A 248 12.08 27.16 -10.36
C GLU A 248 12.98 26.77 -11.54
N GLY A 249 14.10 27.47 -11.74
CA GLY A 249 15.02 27.23 -12.84
C GLY A 249 15.75 25.88 -12.69
N ILE A 250 16.28 25.60 -11.50
CA ILE A 250 16.89 24.32 -11.13
C ILE A 250 15.83 23.22 -11.17
N ASN A 251 14.60 23.51 -10.73
CA ASN A 251 13.53 22.51 -10.73
C ASN A 251 13.11 22.12 -12.15
N LYS A 252 12.97 23.08 -13.07
CA LYS A 252 12.74 22.82 -14.51
C LYS A 252 13.90 22.04 -15.13
N LYS A 253 15.15 22.40 -14.84
CA LYS A 253 16.34 21.64 -15.29
C LYS A 253 16.35 20.20 -14.78
N ASN A 254 16.01 19.99 -13.49
CA ASN A 254 15.93 18.65 -12.90
C ASN A 254 14.81 17.82 -13.52
N ALA A 255 13.65 18.41 -13.78
CA ALA A 255 12.53 17.75 -14.47
C ALA A 255 12.92 17.32 -15.89
N GLY A 256 13.54 18.21 -16.67
CA GLY A 256 14.05 17.90 -18.01
C GLY A 256 15.06 16.75 -18.01
N ARG A 257 15.94 16.68 -17.01
CA ARG A 257 16.92 15.57 -16.86
C ARG A 257 16.26 14.22 -16.55
N VAL A 258 15.13 14.20 -15.82
CA VAL A 258 14.36 12.96 -15.59
C VAL A 258 13.68 12.51 -16.88
N ALA A 259 13.07 13.45 -17.61
CA ALA A 259 12.42 13.16 -18.89
C ALA A 259 13.42 12.58 -19.90
N LEU A 260 14.61 13.18 -20.05
CA LEU A 260 15.64 12.71 -20.98
C LEU A 260 16.15 11.30 -20.64
N LYS A 261 16.30 10.97 -19.35
CA LYS A 261 16.70 9.61 -18.90
C LYS A 261 15.59 8.58 -19.13
N ARG A 262 14.32 8.98 -18.99
CA ARG A 262 13.16 8.12 -19.30
C ARG A 262 13.09 7.81 -20.80
N GLU A 263 13.23 8.84 -21.64
CA GLU A 263 13.21 8.74 -23.12
C GLU A 263 14.30 7.79 -23.64
N ARG A 264 15.57 8.02 -23.24
CA ARG A 264 16.71 7.19 -23.66
C ARG A 264 16.53 5.72 -23.30
N ARG A 265 15.94 5.42 -22.14
CA ARG A 265 15.70 4.04 -21.68
C ARG A 265 14.51 3.37 -22.35
N ARG A 266 13.47 4.14 -22.76
CA ARG A 266 12.36 3.63 -23.56
C ARG A 266 12.79 3.23 -24.98
N ARG A 267 13.71 4.00 -25.59
CA ARG A 267 14.28 3.64 -26.90
C ARG A 267 15.06 2.33 -26.85
N ILE A 268 15.88 2.13 -25.82
CA ILE A 268 16.64 0.88 -25.62
C ILE A 268 15.71 -0.35 -25.45
N SER A 269 14.52 -0.20 -24.85
CA SER A 269 13.58 -1.31 -24.70
C SER A 269 12.80 -1.64 -25.98
N ASN A 270 12.58 -0.66 -26.87
CA ASN A 270 11.84 -0.88 -28.11
C ASN A 270 12.72 -1.35 -29.28
N ASP A 271 14.04 -1.08 -29.24
CA ASP A 271 14.98 -1.44 -30.32
C ASP A 271 15.40 -2.92 -30.35
N ARG A 272 14.96 -3.75 -29.39
CA ARG A 272 15.33 -5.18 -29.36
C ARG A 272 14.08 -6.04 -29.37
N GLY A 273 13.75 -6.56 -30.55
CA GLY A 273 12.60 -7.44 -30.82
C GLY A 273 12.56 -8.71 -29.94
N PRO A 274 11.48 -9.50 -30.03
CA PRO A 274 11.18 -10.57 -29.08
C PRO A 274 12.26 -11.65 -29.15
N ARG A 275 13.03 -11.82 -28.07
CA ARG A 275 13.90 -13.00 -27.89
C ARG A 275 13.31 -13.90 -26.81
N THR A 276 13.39 -15.19 -27.10
CA THR A 276 12.73 -16.32 -26.44
C THR A 276 12.97 -16.38 -24.93
N LYS A 277 11.92 -16.74 -24.18
CA LYS A 277 11.96 -17.07 -22.76
C LYS A 277 13.09 -18.07 -22.50
N ARG A 278 14.13 -17.66 -21.77
CA ARG A 278 15.11 -18.57 -21.17
C ARG A 278 14.99 -18.50 -19.66
N SER A 279 15.09 -19.67 -19.06
CA SER A 279 14.82 -20.03 -17.67
C SER A 279 15.50 -19.10 -16.66
N TRP A 280 14.76 -18.79 -15.59
CA TRP A 280 15.28 -18.20 -14.36
C TRP A 280 16.47 -19.02 -13.85
N ALA A 281 17.66 -18.44 -13.86
CA ALA A 281 18.82 -18.98 -13.19
C ALA A 281 18.67 -18.79 -11.67
N ARG A 282 19.02 -19.85 -10.94
CA ARG A 282 18.90 -20.02 -9.48
C ARG A 282 19.62 -18.89 -8.72
N MET A 283 18.96 -18.34 -7.71
CA MET A 283 19.55 -17.76 -6.49
C MET A 283 18.68 -18.15 -5.32
#